data_AF-A0A655ART3-F1
#
_entry.id   AF-A0A655ART3-F1
#
_cell.length_a   1.000
_cell.length_b   1.000
_cell.length_c   1.000
_cell.angle_alpha   90.00
_cell.angle_beta   90.00
_cell.angle_gamma   90.00
#
_symmetry.space_group_name_H-M   'P 1'
#
loop_
_entity.id
_entity.type
_entity.pdbx_description
1 polymer ?
#
loop_
_entity_poly.entity_id
_entity_poly.type
_entity_poly.pdbx_seq_one_letter_code
_entity_poly.pdbx_strand_id
1 'polypeptide(L)'
;MLTRTGAAGRSIVYSTNADITAAASRQEGLQVAESRDVTRQRLFNMALNHHCDPQPDPGKWAGFELHRDVTVTEEFTLGSGISAVNAELWDEASVDCFRSQSGMKVMGFAVKTVDDYRLAHKIGLDAVLVDSPLAAQQWRH
;
A
#
# COMPACT_ATOMS: atom_id res chain seq x y z
N MET A 1 -10.57 18.10 -14.43
CA MET A 1 -9.60 17.75 -15.50
C MET A 1 -9.84 16.35 -16.05
N LEU A 2 -9.80 15.31 -15.21
CA LEU A 2 -9.93 13.90 -15.65
C LEU A 2 -11.22 13.60 -16.43
N THR A 3 -12.37 14.11 -15.97
CA THR A 3 -13.65 13.99 -16.68
C THR A 3 -13.60 14.68 -18.04
N ARG A 4 -13.09 15.92 -18.08
CA ARG A 4 -12.97 16.73 -19.31
C ARG A 4 -12.08 16.06 -20.37
N THR A 5 -11.04 15.33 -19.96
CA THR A 5 -10.13 14.63 -20.88
C THR A 5 -10.54 13.17 -21.14
N GLY A 6 -11.72 12.73 -20.67
CA GLY A 6 -12.18 11.34 -20.81
C GLY A 6 -11.27 10.30 -20.13
N ALA A 7 -10.46 10.73 -19.16
CA ALA A 7 -9.45 9.88 -18.51
C ALA A 7 -9.97 9.21 -17.22
N ALA A 8 -11.15 9.60 -16.72
CA ALA A 8 -11.68 9.13 -15.44
C ALA A 8 -11.71 7.60 -15.34
N GLY A 9 -12.29 6.91 -16.32
CA GLY A 9 -12.46 5.44 -16.33
C GLY A 9 -11.17 4.62 -16.38
N ARG A 10 -10.02 5.27 -16.58
CA ARG A 10 -8.68 4.64 -16.56
C ARG A 10 -7.75 5.27 -15.52
N SER A 11 -8.32 5.99 -14.56
CA SER A 11 -7.60 6.68 -13.50
C SER A 11 -8.01 6.09 -12.16
N ILE A 12 -7.02 5.83 -11.31
CA ILE A 12 -7.22 5.43 -9.93
C ILE A 12 -6.69 6.54 -9.03
N VAL A 13 -7.50 6.98 -8.07
CA VAL A 13 -7.08 7.95 -7.06
C VAL A 13 -6.58 7.22 -5.82
N TYR A 14 -5.38 7.57 -5.40
CA TYR A 14 -4.84 7.26 -4.08
C TYR A 14 -4.68 8.55 -3.29
N SER A 15 -5.08 8.56 -2.02
CA SER A 15 -4.84 9.67 -1.11
C SER A 15 -4.61 9.17 0.31
N THR A 16 -3.73 9.87 1.04
CA THR A 16 -3.55 9.68 2.48
C THR A 16 -4.55 10.49 3.31
N ASN A 17 -5.42 11.28 2.66
CA ASN A 17 -6.46 12.07 3.31
C ASN A 17 -7.84 11.43 3.05
N ALA A 18 -8.51 11.04 4.13
CA ALA A 18 -9.81 10.36 4.06
C ALA A 18 -10.89 11.19 3.35
N ASP A 19 -10.89 12.51 3.51
CA ASP A 19 -11.88 13.40 2.86
C ASP A 19 -11.68 13.44 1.35
N ILE A 20 -10.42 13.41 0.90
CA ILE A 20 -10.08 13.35 -0.53
C ILE A 20 -10.48 12.01 -1.13
N THR A 21 -10.19 10.91 -0.42
CA THR A 21 -10.63 9.56 -0.81
C THR A 21 -12.15 9.50 -0.91
N ALA A 22 -12.88 10.02 0.08
CA ALA A 22 -14.34 10.06 0.09
C ALA A 22 -14.91 10.94 -1.03
N ALA A 23 -14.28 12.09 -1.30
CA ALA A 23 -14.67 12.97 -2.39
C ALA A 23 -14.46 12.31 -3.77
N ALA A 24 -13.35 11.60 -3.96
CA ALA A 24 -13.06 10.86 -5.18
C ALA A 24 -14.06 9.72 -5.41
N SER A 25 -14.43 8.97 -4.36
CA SER A 25 -15.41 7.87 -4.45
C SER A 25 -16.81 8.31 -4.86
N ARG A 26 -17.15 9.60 -4.68
CA ARG A 26 -18.43 10.18 -5.13
C ARG A 26 -18.40 10.62 -6.60
N GLN A 27 -17.25 10.62 -7.26
CA GLN A 27 -17.14 11.01 -8.66
C GLN A 27 -17.41 9.82 -9.58
N GLU A 28 -18.38 9.97 -10.47
CA GLU A 28 -18.70 8.93 -11.44
C GLU A 28 -17.52 8.61 -12.37
N GLY A 29 -17.29 7.32 -12.60
CA GLY A 29 -16.26 6.81 -13.49
C GLY A 29 -14.84 6.90 -12.94
N LEU A 30 -14.62 7.38 -11.71
CA LEU A 30 -13.30 7.40 -11.09
C LEU A 30 -13.12 6.17 -10.18
N GLN A 31 -12.00 5.47 -10.33
CA GLN A 31 -11.65 4.39 -9.42
C GLN A 31 -10.87 4.97 -8.22
N VAL A 32 -11.02 4.35 -7.06
CA VAL A 32 -10.32 4.75 -5.84
C VAL A 32 -9.60 3.54 -5.27
N ALA A 33 -8.32 3.73 -4.98
CA ALA A 33 -7.50 2.76 -4.30
C ALA A 33 -8.06 2.47 -2.88
N GLU A 34 -7.65 1.35 -2.32
CA GLU A 34 -7.87 1.07 -0.90
C GLU A 34 -7.26 2.19 -0.04
N SER A 35 -7.93 2.53 1.05
CA SER A 35 -7.42 3.57 1.95
C SER A 35 -6.14 3.11 2.62
N ARG A 36 -5.23 4.06 2.87
CA ARG A 36 -3.97 3.80 3.56
C ARG A 36 -4.18 3.08 4.89
N ASP A 37 -5.23 3.44 5.63
CA ASP A 37 -5.47 2.89 6.97
C ASP A 37 -5.94 1.44 6.91
N VAL A 38 -6.78 1.08 5.93
CA VAL A 38 -7.21 -0.32 5.69
C VAL A 38 -6.00 -1.18 5.29
N THR A 39 -5.19 -0.71 4.33
CA THR A 39 -3.97 -1.40 3.92
C THR A 39 -3.01 -1.59 5.09
N ARG A 40 -2.80 -0.55 5.91
CA ARG A 40 -1.93 -0.61 7.10
C ARG A 40 -2.44 -1.60 8.14
N GLN A 41 -3.74 -1.57 8.45
CA GLN A 41 -4.35 -2.49 9.40
C GLN A 41 -4.12 -3.94 8.96
N ARG A 42 -4.31 -4.23 7.66
CA ARG A 42 -4.06 -5.56 7.10
C ARG A 42 -2.61 -6.00 7.24
N LEU A 43 -1.66 -5.13 6.89
CA LEU A 43 -0.24 -5.44 7.03
C LEU A 43 0.16 -5.73 8.49
N PHE A 44 -0.33 -4.94 9.45
CA PHE A 44 -0.09 -5.21 10.87
C PHE A 44 -0.71 -6.53 11.33
N ASN A 45 -1.93 -6.85 10.90
CA ASN A 45 -2.57 -8.12 11.25
C ASN A 45 -1.84 -9.32 10.64
N MET A 46 -1.32 -9.19 9.42
CA MET A 46 -0.46 -10.21 8.81
C MET A 46 0.86 -10.36 9.58
N ALA A 47 1.52 -9.26 9.92
CA ALA A 47 2.82 -9.28 10.59
C ALA A 47 2.74 -9.81 12.04
N LEU A 48 1.67 -9.49 12.78
CA LEU A 48 1.56 -9.81 14.20
C LEU A 48 0.76 -11.10 14.46
N ASN A 49 -0.25 -11.38 13.63
CA ASN A 49 -1.21 -12.46 13.88
C ASN A 49 -1.31 -13.45 12.71
N HIS A 50 -0.61 -13.21 11.58
CA HIS A 50 -0.78 -13.97 10.34
C HIS A 50 -2.24 -14.03 9.85
N HIS A 51 -3.02 -12.98 10.12
CA HIS A 51 -4.43 -12.87 9.76
C HIS A 51 -4.64 -11.87 8.62
N CYS A 52 -5.33 -12.31 7.57
CA CYS A 52 -5.62 -11.51 6.39
C CYS A 52 -6.88 -10.64 6.58
N ASP A 53 -6.89 -9.81 7.63
CA ASP A 53 -8.02 -8.95 7.97
C ASP A 53 -7.59 -7.49 8.13
N PRO A 54 -8.40 -6.50 7.70
CA PRO A 54 -9.64 -6.67 6.96
C PRO A 54 -9.41 -7.33 5.60
N GLN A 55 -10.40 -8.10 5.12
CA GLN A 55 -10.30 -8.77 3.81
C GLN A 55 -9.94 -7.77 2.71
N PRO A 56 -9.13 -8.18 1.71
CA PRO A 56 -8.79 -7.31 0.60
C PRO A 56 -10.02 -6.91 -0.22
N ASP A 57 -10.08 -5.66 -0.68
CA ASP A 57 -11.20 -5.21 -1.51
C ASP A 57 -10.99 -5.68 -2.96
N PRO A 58 -11.87 -6.53 -3.52
CA PRO A 58 -11.67 -7.08 -4.86
C PRO A 58 -11.51 -5.98 -5.93
N GLY A 59 -10.58 -6.19 -6.86
CA GLY A 59 -10.34 -5.27 -7.98
C GLY A 59 -9.72 -3.91 -7.63
N LYS A 60 -9.41 -3.62 -6.35
CA LYS A 60 -8.77 -2.37 -5.97
C LYS A 60 -7.25 -2.42 -6.08
N TRP A 61 -6.64 -1.24 -6.03
CA TRP A 61 -5.21 -1.10 -5.78
C TRP A 61 -4.98 -0.80 -4.31
N ALA A 62 -4.02 -1.46 -3.67
CA ALA A 62 -3.46 -1.04 -2.39
C ALA A 62 -2.02 -0.57 -2.58
N GLY A 63 -1.55 0.28 -1.68
CA GLY A 63 -0.15 0.68 -1.68
C GLY A 63 0.40 0.96 -0.30
N PHE A 64 1.68 0.64 -0.12
CA PHE A 64 2.40 0.78 1.14
C PHE A 64 3.88 1.09 0.91
N GLU A 65 4.51 1.73 1.89
CA GLU A 65 5.97 1.96 1.90
C GLU A 65 6.70 0.67 2.27
N LEU A 66 7.80 0.37 1.60
CA LEU A 66 8.62 -0.82 1.92
C LEU A 66 9.26 -0.69 3.30
N HIS A 67 9.72 0.49 3.64
CA HIS A 67 10.38 0.76 4.93
C HIS A 67 9.69 1.93 5.58
N ARG A 68 9.35 1.81 6.85
CA ARG A 68 8.76 2.93 7.59
C ARG A 68 9.07 2.88 9.07
N ASP A 69 9.35 4.04 9.63
CA ASP A 69 9.44 4.20 11.07
C ASP A 69 8.04 4.15 11.69
N VAL A 70 7.88 3.30 12.70
CA VAL A 70 6.66 3.16 13.48
C VAL A 70 6.95 3.21 14.96
N THR A 71 6.00 3.78 15.69
CA THR A 71 5.93 3.67 17.14
C THR A 71 4.90 2.60 17.48
N VAL A 72 5.34 1.57 18.21
CA VAL A 72 4.46 0.56 18.78
C VAL A 72 4.16 0.95 20.22
N THR A 73 2.88 1.12 20.53
CA THR A 73 2.42 1.37 21.89
C THR A 73 1.68 0.14 22.39
N GLU A 74 2.19 -0.48 23.44
CA GLU A 74 1.55 -1.56 24.17
C GLU A 74 0.87 -1.00 25.41
N GLU A 75 -0.42 -1.25 25.58
CA GLU A 75 -1.19 -0.77 26.72
C GLU A 75 -1.26 -1.86 27.81
N PHE A 76 -0.91 -1.49 29.04
CA PHE A 76 -0.93 -2.35 30.23
C PHE A 76 -1.85 -1.75 31.31
N THR A 77 -2.20 -2.55 32.33
CA THR A 77 -3.04 -2.08 33.44
C THR A 77 -2.48 -0.84 34.17
N LEU A 78 -1.15 -0.68 34.19
CA LEU A 78 -0.45 0.37 34.95
C LEU A 78 0.32 1.38 34.06
N GLY A 79 0.03 1.44 32.76
CA GLY A 79 0.67 2.38 31.83
C GLY A 79 0.88 1.79 30.45
N SER A 80 1.81 2.34 29.67
CA SER A 80 2.12 1.86 28.33
C SER A 80 3.63 1.72 28.08
N GLY A 81 3.97 0.73 27.25
CA GLY A 81 5.31 0.53 26.71
C GLY A 81 5.37 1.13 25.31
N ILE A 82 6.42 1.90 25.02
CA ILE A 82 6.60 2.56 23.72
C ILE A 82 7.92 2.11 23.11
N SER A 83 7.85 1.52 21.91
CA SER A 83 9.00 1.05 21.15
C SER A 83 9.04 1.73 19.78
N ALA A 84 10.22 2.18 19.35
CA ALA A 84 10.45 2.68 18.00
C ALA A 84 11.04 1.57 17.13
N VAL A 85 10.45 1.32 15.96
CA VAL A 85 10.85 0.24 15.05
C VAL A 85 10.89 0.78 13.63
N ASN A 86 11.95 0.48 12.89
CA ASN A 86 11.92 0.57 11.43
C ASN A 86 11.31 -0.74 10.92
N ALA A 87 10.06 -0.69 10.49
CA ALA A 87 9.25 -1.88 10.27
C ALA A 87 9.12 -2.24 8.79
N GLU A 88 9.45 -3.49 8.48
CA GLU A 88 9.04 -4.19 7.26
C GLU A 88 7.77 -4.97 7.58
N LEU A 89 6.59 -4.40 7.31
CA LEU A 89 5.30 -5.01 7.64
C LEU A 89 4.79 -5.95 6.54
N TRP A 90 5.66 -6.35 5.61
CA TRP A 90 5.33 -7.16 4.45
C TRP A 90 6.29 -8.35 4.35
N ASP A 91 5.76 -9.42 3.79
CA ASP A 91 6.45 -10.62 3.34
C ASP A 91 5.65 -11.23 2.16
N GLU A 92 6.11 -12.36 1.62
CA GLU A 92 5.40 -13.07 0.54
C GLU A 92 3.97 -13.44 0.95
N ALA A 93 3.76 -13.88 2.20
CA ALA A 93 2.43 -14.26 2.71
C ALA A 93 1.46 -13.07 2.79
N SER A 94 1.95 -11.88 3.15
CA SER A 94 1.16 -10.65 3.16
C SER A 94 0.74 -10.24 1.75
N VAL A 95 1.62 -10.39 0.75
CA VAL A 95 1.31 -10.09 -0.64
C VAL A 95 0.30 -11.10 -1.19
N ASP A 96 0.45 -12.38 -0.84
CA ASP A 96 -0.53 -13.41 -1.18
C ASP A 96 -1.88 -13.16 -0.50
N CYS A 97 -1.90 -12.62 0.72
CA CYS A 97 -3.12 -12.15 1.36
C CYS A 97 -3.83 -11.08 0.50
N PHE A 98 -3.14 -10.06 -0.02
CA PHE A 98 -3.77 -9.09 -0.95
C PHE A 98 -4.35 -9.76 -2.20
N ARG A 99 -3.66 -10.78 -2.72
CA ARG A 99 -4.05 -11.51 -3.93
C ARG A 99 -5.12 -12.57 -3.70
N SER A 100 -5.48 -12.85 -2.45
CA SER A 100 -6.56 -13.79 -2.11
C SER A 100 -7.92 -13.38 -2.71
N GLN A 101 -8.06 -12.09 -3.07
CA GLN A 101 -9.25 -11.54 -3.71
C GLN A 101 -8.96 -11.18 -5.17
N SER A 102 -9.92 -11.51 -6.04
CA SER A 102 -9.71 -11.40 -7.48
C SER A 102 -9.46 -9.96 -7.94
N GLY A 103 -8.47 -9.79 -8.80
CA GLY A 103 -8.17 -8.52 -9.45
C GLY A 103 -7.51 -7.45 -8.57
N MET A 104 -7.21 -7.74 -7.30
CA MET A 104 -6.47 -6.79 -6.47
C MET A 104 -5.02 -6.62 -6.94
N LYS A 105 -4.52 -5.39 -6.83
CA LYS A 105 -3.17 -4.99 -7.23
C LYS A 105 -2.44 -4.29 -6.10
N VAL A 106 -1.12 -4.45 -6.03
CA VAL A 106 -0.30 -3.91 -4.93
C VAL A 106 0.83 -3.06 -5.48
N MET A 107 0.99 -1.85 -4.94
CA MET A 107 2.03 -0.89 -5.30
C MET A 107 2.96 -0.58 -4.12
N GLY A 108 4.28 -0.65 -4.35
CA GLY A 108 5.28 -0.20 -3.39
C GLY A 108 5.53 1.31 -3.49
N PHE A 109 5.58 2.00 -2.36
CA PHE A 109 5.94 3.42 -2.28
C PHE A 109 7.35 3.62 -1.73
N ALA A 110 7.90 4.82 -1.97
CA ALA A 110 9.21 5.25 -1.51
C ALA A 110 10.36 4.32 -1.98
N VAL A 111 10.27 3.77 -3.19
CA VAL A 111 11.32 2.95 -3.79
C VAL A 111 12.40 3.87 -4.36
N LYS A 112 13.53 3.95 -3.66
CA LYS A 112 14.60 4.93 -3.96
C LYS A 112 15.92 4.30 -4.40
N THR A 113 16.08 3.00 -4.16
CA THR A 113 17.34 2.29 -4.41
C THR A 113 17.12 1.10 -5.35
N VAL A 114 18.22 0.61 -5.94
CA VAL A 114 18.20 -0.63 -6.73
C VAL A 114 17.79 -1.83 -5.88
N ASP A 115 18.16 -1.85 -4.60
CA ASP A 115 17.84 -2.94 -3.68
C ASP A 115 16.34 -2.94 -3.34
N ASP A 116 15.75 -1.77 -3.05
CA ASP A 116 14.30 -1.64 -2.87
C ASP A 116 13.52 -2.06 -4.11
N TYR A 117 14.02 -1.72 -5.30
CA TYR A 117 13.41 -2.10 -6.56
C TYR A 117 13.41 -3.62 -6.77
N ARG A 118 14.57 -4.27 -6.51
CA ARG A 118 14.71 -5.72 -6.58
C ARG A 118 13.86 -6.43 -5.52
N LEU A 119 13.77 -5.86 -4.32
CA LEU A 119 12.96 -6.36 -3.23
C LEU A 119 11.47 -6.32 -3.58
N ALA A 120 10.97 -5.18 -4.08
CA ALA A 120 9.60 -5.03 -4.55
C ALA A 120 9.25 -6.06 -5.64
N HIS A 121 10.18 -6.32 -6.57
CA HIS A 121 10.00 -7.38 -7.57
C HIS A 121 9.96 -8.76 -6.93
N LYS A 122 10.90 -9.07 -6.02
CA LYS A 122 11.01 -10.38 -5.34
C LYS A 122 9.73 -10.73 -4.58
N ILE A 123 9.17 -9.79 -3.83
CA ILE A 123 7.93 -10.03 -3.06
C ILE A 123 6.67 -9.95 -3.93
N GLY A 124 6.80 -9.66 -5.22
CA GLY A 124 5.70 -9.71 -6.18
C GLY A 124 4.81 -8.48 -6.23
N LEU A 125 5.33 -7.28 -5.98
CA LEU A 125 4.52 -6.07 -6.17
C LEU A 125 4.21 -5.84 -7.66
N ASP A 126 3.00 -5.38 -7.98
CA ASP A 126 2.58 -5.11 -9.36
C ASP A 126 3.18 -3.82 -9.93
N ALA A 127 3.49 -2.86 -9.06
CA ALA A 127 4.08 -1.58 -9.43
C ALA A 127 4.89 -0.97 -8.29
N VAL A 128 5.70 0.03 -8.62
CA VAL A 128 6.42 0.86 -7.64
C VAL A 128 6.27 2.33 -8.01
N LEU A 129 6.20 3.19 -6.99
CA LEU A 129 6.32 4.63 -7.12
C LEU A 129 7.78 5.02 -6.84
N VAL A 130 8.39 5.67 -7.84
CA VAL A 130 9.80 6.08 -7.83
C VAL A 130 9.90 7.58 -8.11
N ASP A 131 10.93 8.23 -7.56
CA ASP A 131 11.17 9.66 -7.77
C ASP A 131 11.62 9.98 -9.20
N SER A 132 12.30 9.02 -9.86
CA SER A 132 12.77 9.16 -11.23
C SER A 132 12.56 7.87 -12.03
N PRO A 133 11.58 7.84 -12.94
CA PRO A 133 11.40 6.72 -13.87
C PRO A 133 12.64 6.44 -14.71
N LEU A 134 13.42 7.49 -15.06
CA LEU A 134 14.67 7.34 -15.81
C LEU A 134 15.73 6.59 -15.00
N ALA A 135 15.87 6.89 -13.71
CA ALA A 135 16.78 6.15 -12.83
C ALA A 135 16.31 4.70 -12.66
N ALA A 136 15.01 4.50 -12.43
CA ALA A 136 14.43 3.17 -12.24
C ALA A 136 14.58 2.24 -13.45
N GLN A 137 14.69 2.77 -14.67
CA GLN A 137 14.99 1.97 -15.85
C GLN A 137 16.34 1.24 -15.73
N GLN A 138 17.32 1.82 -15.04
CA GLN A 138 18.64 1.22 -14.85
C GLN A 138 18.63 0.08 -13.81
N TRP A 139 17.60 0.01 -12.96
CA TRP A 139 17.45 -1.01 -11.91
C TRP A 139 16.76 -2.29 -12.41
N ARG A 140 16.26 -2.29 -13.64
CA ARG A 140 15.57 -3.46 -14.26
C ARG A 140 16.52 -4.61 -14.61
N HIS A 141 17.82 -4.44 -14.41
CA HIS A 141 18.89 -5.36 -14.82
C HIS A 141 19.66 -5.95 -13.63
#